data_AF-A0A268RH57-F1
#
_entry.id   AF-A0A268RH57-F1
#
_cell.length_a   1.000
_cell.length_b   1.000
_cell.length_c   1.000
_cell.angle_alpha   90.00
_cell.angle_beta   90.00
_cell.angle_gamma   90.00
#
_symmetry.space_group_name_H-M   'P 1'
#
loop_
_entity.id
_entity.type
_entity.pdbx_description
1 polymer ?
#
loop_
_entity_poly.entity_id
_entity_poly.type
_entity_poly.pdbx_seq_one_letter_code
_entity_poly.pdbx_strand_id
1 'polypeptide(L)' 'YYWTEEEVEEKLEKVMVKSFDNIYQTSQTRRVDMRLAAYMVGVRKMAEASRFRGWI' A
#
# COMPACT_ATOMS: atom_id res chain seq x y z
N TYR A 1 15.28 -5.43 21.04
CA TYR A 1 14.36 -6.57 20.87
C TYR A 1 14.43 -6.95 19.40
N TYR A 2 14.84 -8.18 19.08
CA TYR A 2 14.96 -8.68 17.71
C TYR A 2 13.85 -9.70 17.45
N TRP A 3 13.34 -9.74 16.23
CA TRP A 3 12.39 -10.76 15.80
C TRP A 3 13.12 -12.01 15.35
N THR A 4 12.44 -13.15 15.49
CA THR A 4 12.82 -14.41 14.86
C THR A 4 12.60 -14.34 13.36
N GLU A 5 13.24 -15.24 12.61
CA GLU A 5 13.09 -15.32 11.15
C GLU A 5 11.64 -15.62 10.76
N GLU A 6 11.00 -16.53 11.50
CA GLU A 6 9.61 -16.93 11.29
C GLU A 6 8.65 -15.75 11.50
N GLU A 7 8.88 -14.92 12.53
CA GLU A 7 8.09 -13.71 12.76
C GLU A 7 8.29 -12.66 11.67
N VAL A 8 9.48 -12.57 11.08
CA VAL A 8 9.75 -11.65 9.95
C VAL A 8 9.00 -12.13 8.72
N GLU A 9 9.08 -13.41 8.40
CA GLU A 9 8.44 -14.01 7.23
C GLU A 9 6.91 -13.87 7.30
N GLU A 10 6.31 -14.19 8.45
CA GLU A 10 4.85 -14.09 8.64
C GLU A 10 4.37 -12.64 8.51
N LYS A 11 5.14 -11.67 9.03
CA LYS A 11 4.81 -10.24 8.89
C LYS A 11 4.96 -9.76 7.46
N LEU A 12 6.01 -10.22 6.76
CA LEU A 12 6.25 -9.88 5.36
C LEU A 12 5.11 -10.37 4.48
N GLU A 13 4.73 -11.64 4.60
CA GLU A 13 3.63 -12.23 3.83
C GLU A 13 2.34 -11.44 4.02
N LYS A 14 1.96 -11.14 5.27
CA LYS A 14 0.76 -10.35 5.59
C LYS A 14 0.77 -8.98 4.94
N VAL A 15 1.91 -8.29 4.95
CA VAL A 15 2.04 -6.96 4.32
C VAL A 15 1.93 -7.07 2.80
N MET A 16 2.58 -8.06 2.19
CA MET A 16 2.61 -8.24 0.74
C MET A 16 1.23 -8.63 0.19
N VAL A 17 0.55 -9.61 0.80
CA VAL A 17 -0.81 -10.03 0.40
C VAL A 17 -1.79 -8.87 0.49
N LYS A 18 -1.77 -8.13 1.61
CA LYS A 18 -2.62 -6.95 1.79
C LYS A 18 -2.33 -5.85 0.76
N SER A 19 -1.06 -5.64 0.42
CA SER A 19 -0.66 -4.62 -0.56
C SER A 19 -1.10 -4.99 -1.96
N PHE A 20 -0.95 -6.26 -2.35
CA PHE A 20 -1.40 -6.77 -3.63
C PHE A 20 -2.92 -6.65 -3.79
N ASP A 21 -3.70 -7.11 -2.80
CA ASP A 21 -5.16 -7.02 -2.87
C ASP A 21 -5.63 -5.56 -2.99
N ASN A 22 -5.08 -4.63 -2.19
CA ASN A 22 -5.43 -3.21 -2.29
C ASN A 22 -5.14 -2.62 -3.69
N ILE A 23 -4.01 -2.98 -4.31
CA ILE A 23 -3.67 -2.55 -5.68
C ILE A 23 -4.67 -3.16 -6.68
N TYR A 24 -4.92 -4.46 -6.57
CA TYR A 24 -5.86 -5.16 -7.45
C TYR A 24 -7.27 -4.56 -7.34
N GLN A 25 -7.82 -4.41 -6.14
CA GLN A 25 -9.13 -3.78 -5.92
C GLN A 25 -9.17 -2.34 -6.46
N THR A 26 -8.09 -1.56 -6.30
CA THR A 26 -8.01 -0.20 -6.84
C THR A 26 -8.04 -0.22 -8.38
N SER A 27 -7.30 -1.14 -9.00
CA SER A 27 -7.27 -1.30 -10.46
C SER A 27 -8.66 -1.65 -11.02
N GLN A 28 -9.38 -2.56 -10.37
CA GLN A 28 -10.72 -2.98 -10.75
C GLN A 28 -11.75 -1.86 -10.55
N THR A 29 -11.74 -1.23 -9.38
CA THR A 29 -12.70 -0.17 -9.01
C THR A 29 -12.55 1.06 -9.91
N ARG A 30 -11.31 1.43 -10.25
CA ARG A 30 -11.02 2.62 -11.05
C ARG A 30 -10.84 2.33 -12.54
N ARG A 31 -10.88 1.06 -12.94
CA ARG A 31 -10.69 0.57 -14.32
C ARG A 31 -9.41 1.10 -14.95
N VAL A 32 -8.31 0.96 -14.22
CA VAL A 32 -6.96 1.33 -14.65
C VAL A 32 -6.05 0.11 -14.60
N ASP A 33 -4.92 0.16 -15.31
CA ASP A 33 -3.93 -0.91 -15.21
C ASP A 33 -3.31 -0.97 -13.80
N MET A 34 -2.78 -2.14 -13.44
CA MET A 34 -2.22 -2.37 -12.10
C MET A 34 -1.01 -1.48 -11.78
N ARG A 35 -0.25 -1.05 -12.79
CA ARG A 35 0.90 -0.15 -12.56
C ARG A 35 0.39 1.23 -12.13
N LEU A 36 -0.58 1.79 -12.83
CA LEU A 36 -1.19 3.06 -12.41
C LEU A 36 -1.85 2.94 -11.03
N ALA A 37 -2.60 1.85 -10.77
CA ALA A 37 -3.20 1.60 -9.47
C ALA A 37 -2.15 1.54 -8.33
N ALA A 38 -0.99 0.92 -8.57
CA ALA A 38 0.10 0.85 -7.60
C ALA A 38 0.64 2.25 -7.26
N TYR A 39 0.85 3.12 -8.26
CA TYR A 39 1.23 4.52 -8.03
C TYR A 39 0.18 5.27 -7.20
N MET A 40 -1.11 5.08 -7.52
CA MET A 40 -2.21 5.73 -6.78
C MET A 40 -2.24 5.30 -5.31
N VAL A 41 -2.11 4.00 -5.04
CA VAL A 41 -2.06 3.46 -3.68
C VAL A 41 -0.84 3.99 -2.92
N GLY A 42 0.34 4.01 -3.56
CA GLY A 42 1.59 4.45 -2.94
C GLY A 42 1.59 5.92 -2.53
N VAL A 43 1.05 6.80 -3.39
CA VAL A 43 1.05 8.26 -3.13
C VAL A 43 -0.08 8.68 -2.17
N ARG A 44 -1.20 7.95 -2.12
CA ARG A 44 -2.41 8.32 -1.36
C ARG A 44 -2.12 8.78 0.07
N LYS A 45 -1.35 8.00 0.84
CA LYS A 45 -1.07 8.29 2.26
C LYS A 45 -0.28 9.58 2.44
N MET A 46 0.72 9.82 1.57
CA MET A 46 1.53 11.03 1.65
C MET A 46 0.75 12.25 1.21
N ALA A 47 -0.02 12.15 0.12
CA ALA A 47 -0.88 13.23 -0.35
C ALA A 47 -1.92 13.64 0.70
N GLU A 48 -2.58 12.67 1.35
CA GLU A 48 -3.50 12.91 2.46
C GLU A 48 -2.80 13.59 3.64
N ALA A 49 -1.63 13.10 4.05
CA ALA A 49 -0.87 13.69 5.14
C ALA A 49 -0.44 15.14 4.85
N SER A 50 0.04 15.43 3.63
CA SER A 50 0.40 16.80 3.21
C SER A 50 -0.82 17.73 3.24
N ARG A 51 -1.97 17.27 2.75
CA ARG A 51 -3.23 18.04 2.80
C ARG A 51 -3.68 18.30 4.24
N PHE A 52 -3.63 17.29 5.12
CA PHE A 52 -4.02 17.47 6.53
C PHE A 52 -3.09 18.39 7.32
N ARG A 53 -1.82 18.49 6.90
CA ARG A 53 -0.84 19.40 7.51
C ARG A 53 -0.83 20.80 6.89
N GLY A 54 -1.70 21.07 5.91
CA GLY A 54 -1.80 22.38 5.25
C GLY A 54 -0.56 22.73 4.43
N TRP A 55 0.20 21.74 3.96
CA TRP A 55 1.34 21.97 3.06
C TRP A 55 0.89 22.34 1.64
N ILE A 56 -0.37 22.03 1.32
CA ILE A 56 -1.04 22.23 0.03
C ILE A 56 -2.50 22.63 0.32
#